data_AF-A0A934GHQ5-F1
#
_entry.id   AF-A0A934GHQ5-F1
#
_cell.length_a   1.000
_cell.length_b   1.000
_cell.length_c   1.000
_cell.angle_alpha   90.00
_cell.angle_beta   90.00
_cell.angle_gamma   90.00
#
_symmetry.space_group_name_H-M   'P 1'
#
loop_
_entity.id
_entity.type
_entity.pdbx_description
1 polymer ?
#
loop_
_entity_poly.entity_id
_entity_poly.type
_entity_poly.pdbx_seq_one_letter_code
_entity_poly.pdbx_strand_id
1 'polypeptide(L)' 'MIEAKRKEGESIGAFLRRFTKKVQLSGVLKKSRRLRFRQDVKTRREKQLAAVRRSNVMRERERLYKLGKLED' A
#
# COMPACT_ATOMS: atom_id res chain seq x y z
N MET A 1 -12.41 11.78 -2.50
CA MET A 1 -11.73 12.87 -3.23
C MET A 1 -10.66 13.43 -2.32
N ILE A 2 -9.43 13.67 -2.80
CA ILE A 2 -8.36 14.22 -1.95
C ILE A 2 -8.26 15.70 -2.25
N GLU A 3 -8.75 16.51 -1.32
CA GLU A 3 -8.66 17.96 -1.44
C GLU A 3 -7.58 18.49 -0.49
N ALA A 4 -6.77 19.41 -0.99
CA ALA A 4 -5.80 20.16 -0.21
C ALA A 4 -5.87 21.63 -0.62
N LYS A 5 -6.13 22.50 0.34
CA LYS A 5 -6.05 23.95 0.17
C LYS A 5 -4.72 24.45 0.74
N ARG A 6 -4.08 25.37 0.02
CA ARG A 6 -2.85 26.02 0.48
C ARG A 6 -3.16 26.85 1.73
N LYS A 7 -2.32 26.73 2.75
CA LYS A 7 -2.43 27.57 3.95
C LYS A 7 -1.76 28.92 3.69
N GLU A 8 -2.23 29.95 4.38
CA GLU A 8 -1.59 31.26 4.34
C GLU A 8 -0.17 31.16 4.89
N GLY A 9 0.79 31.81 4.21
CA GLY A 9 2.23 31.70 4.52
C GLY A 9 2.91 30.37 4.14
N GLU A 10 2.20 29.38 3.59
CA GLU A 10 2.80 28.10 3.18
C GLU A 10 3.58 28.27 1.86
N SER A 11 4.84 27.81 1.81
CA SER A 11 5.59 27.73 0.55
C SER A 11 5.00 26.65 -0.37
N ILE A 12 5.12 26.85 -1.68
CA ILE A 12 4.57 25.90 -2.67
C ILE A 12 5.16 24.49 -2.47
N GLY A 13 6.46 24.39 -2.14
CA GLY A 13 7.10 23.11 -1.88
C GLY A 13 6.56 22.39 -0.64
N ALA A 14 6.25 23.12 0.44
CA ALA A 14 5.64 22.53 1.63
C ALA A 14 4.22 22.02 1.34
N PHE A 15 3.45 22.79 0.58
CA PHE A 15 2.12 22.40 0.12
C PHE A 15 2.16 21.11 -0.73
N LEU A 16 3.07 21.03 -1.71
CA LEU A 16 3.22 19.84 -2.56
C LEU A 16 3.62 18.59 -1.77
N ARG A 17 4.51 18.73 -0.77
CA ARG A 17 4.86 17.61 0.13
C ARG A 17 3.64 17.11 0.91
N ARG A 18 2.86 18.02 1.48
CA ARG A 18 1.63 17.68 2.22
C ARG A 18 0.60 17.01 1.33
N PHE A 19 0.38 17.54 0.13
CA PHE A 19 -0.50 16.95 -0.86
C PHE A 19 -0.03 15.54 -1.25
N THR A 20 1.26 15.38 -1.58
CA THR A 20 1.85 14.09 -1.97
C THR A 20 1.71 13.06 -0.86
N LYS A 21 1.99 13.43 0.40
CA LYS A 21 1.80 12.54 1.55
C LYS A 21 0.33 12.13 1.69
N LYS A 22 -0.61 13.07 1.54
CA LYS A 22 -2.04 12.78 1.58
C LYS A 22 -2.47 11.82 0.45
N VAL A 23 -1.94 12.00 -0.76
CA VAL A 23 -2.15 11.09 -1.90
C VAL A 23 -1.59 9.70 -1.62
N GLN A 24 -0.39 9.59 -1.07
CA GLN A 24 0.22 8.30 -0.73
C GLN A 24 -0.58 7.56 0.35
N LEU A 25 -0.95 8.24 1.44
CA LEU A 25 -1.72 7.66 2.54
C LEU A 25 -3.14 7.24 2.11
N SER A 26 -3.76 8.00 1.20
CA SER A 26 -5.10 7.68 0.70
C SER A 26 -5.17 6.35 -0.06
N GLY A 27 -4.04 5.85 -0.56
CA GLY A 27 -3.98 4.66 -1.40
C GLY A 27 -4.72 4.79 -2.74
N VAL A 28 -5.19 5.98 -3.14
CA VAL A 28 -5.96 6.20 -4.37
C VAL A 28 -5.18 5.71 -5.59
N LEU A 29 -3.88 6.00 -5.68
CA LEU A 29 -3.04 5.51 -6.78
C LEU A 29 -2.97 3.98 -6.84
N LYS A 30 -2.86 3.30 -5.70
CA LYS A 30 -2.84 1.83 -5.62
C LYS A 30 -4.18 1.24 -6.03
N LYS A 31 -5.29 1.85 -5.60
CA LYS A 31 -6.64 1.46 -6.01
C LYS A 31 -6.84 1.64 -7.51
N SER A 32 -6.50 2.81 -8.07
CA SER A 32 -6.65 3.10 -9.49
C SER A 32 -5.80 2.17 -10.36
N ARG A 33 -4.55 1.88 -9.95
CA ARG A 33 -3.70 0.91 -10.66
C ARG A 33 -4.30 -0.50 -10.65
N ARG A 34 -4.89 -0.93 -9.53
CA ARG A 34 -5.55 -2.25 -9.41
C ARG A 34 -6.81 -2.34 -10.27
N LEU A 35 -7.58 -1.26 -10.37
CA LEU A 35 -8.85 -1.22 -11.11
C LEU A 35 -8.68 -0.85 -12.59
N ARG A 36 -7.46 -0.62 -13.07
CA ARG A 36 -7.19 -0.23 -14.47
C ARG A 36 -7.74 -1.24 -15.48
N PHE A 37 -7.73 -2.52 -15.14
CA PHE A 37 -8.21 -3.61 -15.99
C PHE A 37 -9.30 -4.39 -15.28
N ARG A 38 -10.26 -4.93 -16.05
CA ARG A 38 -11.28 -5.84 -15.54
C ARG A 38 -10.58 -7.07 -14.95
N GLN A 39 -10.92 -7.42 -13.72
CA GLN A 39 -10.46 -8.63 -13.06
C GLN A 39 -11.66 -9.53 -12.81
N ASP A 40 -11.55 -10.80 -13.18
CA ASP A 40 -12.58 -11.78 -12.86
C ASP A 40 -12.55 -12.13 -11.36
N VAL A 41 -13.67 -12.68 -10.88
CA VAL A 41 -13.78 -13.11 -9.47
C VAL A 41 -12.85 -14.29 -9.25
N LYS A 42 -12.00 -14.21 -8.22
CA LYS A 42 -11.08 -15.29 -7.87
C LYS A 42 -11.83 -16.60 -7.60
N THR A 43 -11.32 -17.68 -8.18
CA THR A 43 -11.77 -19.04 -7.92
C THR A 43 -11.45 -19.47 -6.49
N ARG A 44 -12.09 -20.55 -6.01
CA ARG A 44 -11.81 -21.13 -4.68
C ARG A 44 -10.32 -21.48 -4.51
N ARG A 45 -9.73 -22.10 -5.54
CA ARG A 45 -8.32 -22.51 -5.54
C ARG A 45 -7.37 -21.31 -5.44
N GLU A 46 -7.62 -20.25 -6.19
CA GLU A 46 -6.79 -19.03 -6.13
C GLU A 46 -6.88 -18.33 -4.76
N LYS A 47 -8.06 -18.32 -4.14
CA LYS A 47 -8.23 -17.80 -2.78
C LYS A 47 -7.42 -18.62 -1.77
N GLN A 48 -7.46 -19.95 -1.89
CA GLN A 48 -6.70 -20.87 -1.03
C GLN A 48 -5.19 -20.68 -1.19
N LEU A 49 -4.68 -20.66 -2.43
CA LEU A 49 -3.25 -20.45 -2.71
C LEU A 49 -2.76 -19.09 -2.19
N ALA A 50 -3.57 -18.03 -2.34
CA ALA A 50 -3.24 -16.72 -1.79
C ALA A 50 -3.16 -16.74 -0.26
N ALA A 51 -4.06 -17.48 0.42
CA ALA A 51 -4.02 -17.63 1.87
C ALA A 51 -2.79 -18.41 2.35
N VAL A 52 -2.47 -19.54 1.71
CA VAL A 52 -1.27 -20.34 2.01
C VAL A 52 0.00 -19.51 1.82
N ARG A 53 0.10 -18.78 0.70
CA ARG A 53 1.23 -17.88 0.45
C ARG A 53 1.39 -16.83 1.55
N ARG A 54 0.29 -16.20 2.00
CA ARG A 54 0.34 -15.22 3.10
C ARG A 54 0.89 -15.86 4.39
N SER A 55 0.41 -17.05 4.75
CA SER A 55 0.92 -17.78 5.93
C SER A 55 2.41 -18.08 5.82
N ASN A 56 2.87 -18.58 4.66
CA ASN A 56 4.28 -18.90 4.43
C ASN A 56 5.16 -17.66 4.53
N VAL A 57 4.75 -16.54 3.91
CA VAL A 57 5.51 -15.28 3.94
C VAL A 57 5.59 -14.72 5.36
N MET A 58 4.51 -14.80 6.15
CA MET A 58 4.54 -14.37 7.54
C MET A 58 5.50 -15.20 8.38
N ARG A 59 5.48 -16.53 8.22
CA ARG A 59 6.41 -17.45 8.90
C ARG A 59 7.87 -17.16 8.53
N GLU A 60 8.16 -16.93 7.24
CA GLU A 60 9.52 -16.63 6.82
C GLU A 60 9.97 -15.25 7.31
N ARG A 61 9.10 -14.24 7.31
CA ARG A 61 9.40 -12.93 7.90
C ARG A 61 9.77 -13.06 9.37
N GLU A 62 8.99 -13.81 10.15
CA GLU A 62 9.27 -14.04 11.57
C GLU A 62 10.60 -14.79 11.78
N ARG A 63 10.89 -15.79 10.95
CA ARG A 63 12.17 -16.51 10.98
C ARG A 63 13.35 -15.57 10.71
N LEU A 64 13.25 -14.76 9.66
CA LEU A 64 14.30 -13.81 9.29
C LEU A 64 14.50 -12.71 10.33
N TYR A 65 13.41 -12.25 10.96
CA TYR A 65 13.47 -11.32 12.09
C TYR A 65 14.22 -11.94 13.27
N LYS A 66 13.88 -13.18 13.67
CA LYS A 66 14.60 -13.92 14.74
C LYS A 66 16.07 -14.17 14.41
N LEU A 67 16.42 -14.28 13.14
CA LEU A 67 17.80 -14.43 12.66
C LEU A 67 18.56 -13.09 12.55
N GLY A 68 17.93 -11.96 12.87
CA GLY A 68 18.53 -10.63 12.75
C GLY A 68 18.74 -10.16 11.30
N LYS A 69 18.07 -10.77 10.32
CA LYS A 69 18.18 -10.43 8.89
C LYS A 69 17.16 -9.40 8.43
N LEU A 70 16.25 -8.98 9.31
CA LEU A 70 15.27 -7.93 9.08
C LEU A 70 15.28 -7.00 10.29
N GLU A 71 15.41 -5.71 10.04
CA GLU A 71 15.13 -4.66 11.02
C GLU A 71 13.62 -4.38 11.04
N ASP A 72 13.09 -4.00 12.21
CA ASP A 72 11.64 -3.80 12.47
C ASP A 72 10.98 -2.71 11.61
#